data_AF-A0A6G2DNJ5-F1
#
_entry.id   AF-A0A6G2DNJ5-F1
#
_cell.length_a   1.000
_cell.length_b   1.000
_cell.length_c   1.000
_cell.angle_alpha   90.00
_cell.angle_beta   90.00
_cell.angle_gamma   90.00
#
_symmetry.space_group_name_H-M   'P 1'
#
loop_
_entity.id
_entity.type
_entity.pdbx_description
1 polymer ?
#
loop_
_entity_poly.entity_id
_entity_poly.type
_entity_poly.pdbx_seq_one_letter_code
_entity_poly.pdbx_strand_id
1 'polypeptide(L)'
;MTSLSEPVWLSKNVVKLFPLKIDITAYKFIFGDSKLWQAYGNSVLYAALSTIVSVAVCSMYAYPLTIPEIRGKKFWNTLILIPMFFSGGMIPLYIQVANLGLLNTAWALVLPGAVSTYYI
;
A
#
# COMPACT_ATOMS: atom_id res chain seq x y z
N MET A 1 0.97 15.22 19.56
CA MET A 1 0.27 16.49 19.90
C MET A 1 0.97 17.72 19.30
N THR A 2 1.73 17.54 18.21
CA THR A 2 2.54 18.56 17.54
C THR A 2 1.83 19.23 16.37
N SER A 3 0.75 18.65 15.84
CA SER A 3 0.01 19.20 14.69
C SER A 3 -0.96 20.34 15.05
N LEU A 4 -1.43 20.40 16.30
CA LEU A 4 -2.41 21.40 16.78
C LEU A 4 -1.85 22.41 17.79
N SER A 5 -0.62 22.24 18.27
CA SER A 5 -0.06 23.06 19.36
C SER A 5 1.02 24.01 18.82
N GLU A 6 0.97 25.28 19.23
CA GLU A 6 1.99 26.29 18.91
C GLU A 6 3.41 25.83 19.35
N PRO A 7 4.47 26.02 18.54
CA PRO A 7 5.82 25.52 18.83
C PRO A 7 6.42 26.09 20.12
N VAL A 8 5.98 27.27 20.57
CA VAL A 8 6.39 27.91 21.83
C VAL A 8 5.97 27.10 23.07
N TRP A 9 4.83 26.41 23.01
CA TRP A 9 4.29 25.61 24.14
C TRP A 9 4.84 24.17 24.15
N LEU A 10 5.30 23.67 23.01
CA LEU A 10 6.04 22.41 22.90
C LEU A 10 7.39 22.46 23.61
N SER A 11 8.14 23.57 23.46
CA SER A 11 9.43 23.76 24.13
C SER A 11 9.30 23.89 25.66
N LYS A 12 8.11 24.20 26.19
CA LYS A 12 7.86 24.35 27.64
C LYS A 12 7.33 23.07 28.30
N ASN A 13 7.20 21.97 27.56
CA ASN A 13 6.81 20.64 28.06
C ASN A 13 5.46 20.61 28.81
N VAL A 14 4.53 21.53 28.49
CA VAL A 14 3.24 21.69 29.21
C VAL A 14 2.08 20.97 28.51
N VAL A 15 2.33 20.25 27.41
CA VAL A 15 1.26 19.62 26.62
C VAL A 15 0.98 18.22 27.18
N LYS A 16 0.01 18.10 28.10
CA LYS A 16 -0.27 16.84 28.81
C LYS A 16 -1.37 15.97 28.22
N LEU A 17 -2.44 16.51 27.62
CA LEU A 17 -3.52 15.72 26.98
C LEU A 17 -4.38 16.52 26.00
N PHE A 18 -4.62 17.81 26.27
CA PHE A 18 -5.30 18.74 25.37
C PHE A 18 -4.42 19.96 25.06
N PRO A 19 -4.41 20.46 23.80
CA PRO A 19 -3.68 21.68 23.46
C PRO A 19 -4.32 22.89 24.15
N LEU A 20 -3.50 23.70 24.84
CA LEU A 20 -3.94 24.92 25.55
C LEU A 20 -4.40 26.03 24.59
N LYS A 21 -3.78 26.07 23.40
CA LYS A 21 -4.20 26.91 22.27
C LYS A 21 -4.13 26.06 21.01
N ILE A 22 -5.21 26.10 20.24
CA ILE A 22 -5.30 25.45 18.93
C ILE A 22 -4.64 26.38 17.93
N ASP A 23 -3.50 25.97 17.38
CA ASP A 23 -2.85 26.66 16.28
C ASP A 23 -3.08 25.90 14.97
N ILE A 24 -3.69 26.60 13.99
CA ILE A 24 -4.10 26.06 12.69
C ILE A 24 -3.09 26.50 11.59
N THR A 25 -2.04 27.24 11.97
CA THR A 25 -1.05 27.79 11.03
C THR A 25 -0.26 26.69 10.32
N ALA A 26 0.07 25.60 11.03
CA ALA A 26 0.75 24.44 10.45
C ALA A 26 -0.10 23.75 9.36
N TYR A 27 -1.43 23.66 9.55
CA TYR A 27 -2.32 23.12 8.54
C TYR A 27 -2.41 24.02 7.30
N LYS A 28 -2.47 25.35 7.47
CA LYS A 28 -2.46 26.30 6.35
C LYS A 28 -1.19 26.19 5.50
N PHE A 29 -0.04 25.93 6.13
CA PHE A 29 1.23 25.71 5.42
C PHE A 29 1.20 24.42 4.58
N ILE A 30 0.67 23.33 5.13
CA ILE A 30 0.52 22.03 4.44
C ILE A 30 -0.44 22.12 3.26
N PHE A 31 -1.57 22.84 3.41
CA PHE A 31 -2.55 23.03 2.34
C PHE A 31 -2.06 23.96 1.21
N GLY A 32 -1.04 24.79 1.47
CA GLY A 32 -0.42 25.67 0.48
C GLY A 32 0.62 24.98 -0.42
N ASP A 33 1.09 23.78 -0.08
CA ASP A 33 2.09 23.06 -0.86
C ASP A 33 1.44 22.22 -1.96
N SER A 34 1.65 22.64 -3.22
CA SER A 34 1.17 21.92 -4.41
C SER A 34 1.72 20.50 -4.52
N LYS A 35 2.93 20.24 -3.99
CA LYS A 35 3.53 18.90 -4.02
C LYS A 35 2.75 17.91 -3.16
N LEU A 36 2.15 18.38 -2.07
CA LEU A 36 1.37 17.53 -1.17
C LEU A 36 0.06 17.11 -1.81
N TRP A 37 -0.60 18.01 -2.55
CA TRP A 37 -1.77 17.67 -3.35
C TRP A 37 -1.46 16.69 -4.48
N GLN A 38 -0.34 16.86 -5.19
CA GLN A 38 0.09 15.90 -6.22
C GLN A 38 0.41 14.52 -5.62
N ALA A 39 1.13 14.49 -4.50
CA ALA A 39 1.44 13.25 -3.80
C ALA A 39 0.15 12.54 -3.32
N TYR A 40 -0.79 13.29 -2.75
CA TYR A 40 -2.06 12.75 -2.27
C TYR A 40 -2.90 12.19 -3.43
N GLY A 41 -2.98 12.92 -4.55
CA GLY A 41 -3.66 12.45 -5.77
C GLY A 41 -3.03 11.15 -6.31
N ASN A 42 -1.70 11.09 -6.38
CA ASN A 42 -0.99 9.90 -6.81
C ASN A 42 -1.22 8.72 -5.86
N SER A 43 -1.19 8.91 -4.54
CA SER A 43 -1.46 7.86 -3.57
C SER A 43 -2.86 7.27 -3.70
N VAL A 44 -3.88 8.11 -3.88
CA VAL A 44 -5.26 7.65 -4.08
C VAL A 44 -5.40 6.88 -5.39
N LEU A 45 -4.81 7.38 -6.48
CA LEU A 45 -4.81 6.69 -7.78
C LEU A 45 -4.10 5.34 -7.70
N TYR A 46 -2.94 5.27 -7.04
CA TYR A 46 -2.19 4.02 -6.90
C TYR A 46 -2.93 3.00 -6.05
N ALA A 47 -3.56 3.42 -4.95
CA ALA A 47 -4.36 2.54 -4.11
C ALA A 47 -5.58 1.99 -4.86
N ALA A 48 -6.30 2.86 -5.57
CA ALA A 48 -7.47 2.47 -6.36
C ALA A 48 -7.11 1.49 -7.49
N LEU A 49 -6.11 1.81 -8.30
CA LEU A 49 -5.62 0.95 -9.37
C LEU A 49 -5.12 -0.40 -8.82
N SER A 50 -4.34 -0.37 -7.74
CA SER A 50 -3.85 -1.60 -7.11
C SER A 50 -5.01 -2.48 -6.66
N THR A 51 -6.03 -1.91 -6.01
CA THR A 51 -7.16 -2.68 -5.49
C THR A 51 -7.98 -3.31 -6.61
N ILE A 52 -8.27 -2.55 -7.67
CA ILE A 52 -9.04 -3.06 -8.82
C ILE A 52 -8.30 -4.23 -9.48
N VAL A 53 -7.00 -4.09 -9.71
CA VAL A 53 -6.19 -5.14 -10.34
C VAL A 53 -6.08 -6.35 -9.41
N SER A 54 -5.81 -6.17 -8.12
CA SER A 54 -5.77 -7.26 -7.14
C SER A 54 -7.07 -8.04 -7.09
N VAL A 55 -8.22 -7.35 -6.98
CA VAL A 55 -9.52 -8.02 -6.91
C VAL A 55 -9.86 -8.74 -8.22
N ALA A 56 -9.55 -8.15 -9.37
CA ALA A 56 -9.78 -8.80 -10.66
C ALA A 56 -8.97 -10.09 -10.79
N VAL A 57 -7.68 -10.07 -10.46
CA VAL A 57 -6.82 -11.26 -10.53
C VAL A 57 -7.20 -12.30 -9.48
N CYS A 58 -7.44 -11.89 -8.24
CA CYS A 58 -7.86 -12.79 -7.17
C CYS A 58 -9.19 -13.46 -7.46
N SER A 59 -10.18 -12.73 -7.99
CA SER A 59 -11.48 -13.31 -8.34
C SER A 59 -11.39 -14.29 -9.51
N MET A 60 -10.61 -13.97 -10.56
CA MET A 60 -10.36 -14.89 -11.67
C MET A 60 -9.69 -16.20 -11.22
N TYR A 61 -8.80 -16.12 -10.22
CA TYR A 61 -8.13 -17.31 -9.66
C TYR A 61 -9.01 -18.07 -8.65
N ALA A 62 -9.66 -17.38 -7.72
CA ALA A 62 -10.48 -17.98 -6.66
C ALA A 62 -11.75 -18.65 -7.20
N TYR A 63 -12.32 -18.13 -8.30
CA TYR A 63 -13.54 -18.67 -8.90
C TYR A 63 -13.42 -20.16 -9.30
N PRO A 64 -12.44 -20.58 -10.12
CA PRO A 64 -12.28 -21.99 -10.46
C PRO A 64 -12.00 -22.87 -9.22
N LEU A 65 -11.27 -22.38 -8.22
CA LEU A 65 -11.02 -23.15 -6.99
C LEU A 65 -12.29 -23.42 -6.17
N THR A 66 -13.31 -22.58 -6.30
CA THR A 66 -14.57 -22.74 -5.59
C THR A 66 -15.41 -23.90 -6.15
N ILE A 67 -15.20 -24.28 -7.42
CA ILE A 67 -15.93 -25.37 -8.07
C ILE A 67 -15.33 -26.73 -7.65
N PRO A 68 -16.11 -27.63 -7.01
CA PRO A 68 -15.59 -28.88 -6.44
C PRO A 68 -15.13 -29.92 -7.48
N GLU A 69 -15.60 -29.85 -8.72
CA GLU A 69 -15.32 -30.82 -9.79
C GLU A 69 -14.04 -30.55 -10.60
N ILE A 70 -13.27 -29.49 -10.29
CA ILE A 70 -12.05 -29.19 -11.06
C ILE A 70 -10.95 -30.23 -10.82
N ARG A 71 -10.66 -31.02 -11.86
CA ARG A 71 -9.50 -31.92 -11.92
C ARG A 71 -8.21 -31.09 -11.93
N GLY A 72 -7.34 -31.32 -10.95
CA GLY A 72 -6.06 -30.59 -10.79
C GLY A 72 -6.04 -29.56 -9.67
N LYS A 73 -7.14 -29.37 -8.93
CA LYS A 73 -7.22 -28.43 -7.79
C LYS A 73 -6.09 -28.60 -6.76
N LYS A 74 -5.74 -29.84 -6.43
CA LYS A 74 -4.67 -30.13 -5.46
C LYS A 74 -3.29 -29.68 -5.95
N PHE A 75 -3.01 -29.83 -7.25
CA PHE A 75 -1.74 -29.41 -7.86
C PHE A 75 -1.58 -27.89 -7.83
N TRP A 76 -2.60 -27.15 -8.30
CA TRP A 76 -2.59 -25.68 -8.30
C TRP A 76 -2.51 -25.11 -6.89
N ASN A 77 -3.26 -25.67 -5.95
CA ASN A 77 -3.24 -25.19 -4.57
C ASN A 77 -1.87 -25.42 -3.90
N THR A 78 -1.22 -26.57 -4.14
CA THR A 78 0.14 -26.82 -3.62
C THR A 78 1.17 -25.87 -4.26
N LEU A 79 1.07 -25.58 -5.55
CA LEU A 79 1.98 -24.66 -6.24
C LEU A 79 1.93 -23.25 -5.64
N ILE A 80 0.74 -22.79 -5.26
CA ILE A 80 0.54 -21.45 -4.66
C ILE A 80 0.95 -21.40 -3.19
N LEU A 81 0.77 -22.49 -2.44
CA LEU A 81 1.20 -22.54 -1.04
C LEU A 81 2.73 -22.42 -0.89
N ILE A 82 3.51 -22.87 -1.87
CA ILE A 82 4.98 -22.80 -1.81
C ILE A 82 5.49 -21.36 -1.64
N PRO A 83 5.19 -20.39 -2.53
CA PRO A 83 5.66 -19.01 -2.38
C PRO A 83 5.08 -18.28 -1.16
N MET A 84 3.96 -18.76 -0.59
CA MET A 84 3.41 -18.23 0.66
C MET A 84 4.35 -18.49 1.85
N PHE A 85 4.98 -19.66 1.90
CA PHE A 85 5.95 -20.03 2.95
C PHE A 85 7.40 -19.70 2.56
N PHE A 86 7.70 -19.76 1.27
CA PHE A 86 9.04 -19.52 0.71
C PHE A 86 9.00 -18.30 -0.22
N SER A 87 9.12 -17.11 0.36
CA SER A 87 9.24 -15.86 -0.40
C SER A 87 10.71 -15.47 -0.58
N GLY A 88 11.06 -14.94 -1.77
CA GLY A 88 12.41 -14.45 -2.08
C GLY A 88 12.81 -13.19 -1.29
N GLY A 89 11.89 -12.56 -0.56
CA GLY A 89 12.15 -11.33 0.20
C GLY A 89 12.19 -10.07 -0.67
N MET A 90 12.46 -8.91 -0.04
CA MET A 90 12.38 -7.62 -0.72
C MET A 90 13.46 -7.41 -1.80
N ILE A 91 14.66 -7.99 -1.64
CA ILE A 91 15.78 -7.74 -2.56
C ILE A 91 15.51 -8.36 -3.94
N PRO A 92 15.13 -9.65 -4.08
CA PRO A 92 14.82 -10.23 -5.38
C PRO A 92 13.59 -9.59 -6.03
N LEU A 93 12.57 -9.21 -5.24
CA LEU A 93 11.41 -8.49 -5.76
C LEU A 93 11.82 -7.13 -6.36
N TYR A 94 12.71 -6.40 -5.70
CA TYR A 94 13.22 -5.13 -6.22
C TYR A 94 13.98 -5.33 -7.54
N ILE A 95 14.86 -6.34 -7.61
CA ILE A 95 15.61 -6.65 -8.84
C ILE A 95 14.67 -7.07 -9.97
N GLN A 96 13.60 -7.80 -9.67
CA GLN A 96 12.61 -8.20 -10.68
C GLN A 96 11.84 -7.01 -11.25
N VAL A 97 11.39 -6.09 -10.39
CA VAL A 97 10.74 -4.83 -10.82
C VAL A 97 11.72 -3.94 -11.59
N ALA A 98 12.99 -3.92 -11.19
CA ALA A 98 14.06 -3.23 -11.90
C ALA A 98 14.28 -3.79 -13.31
N ASN A 99 14.36 -5.10 -13.45
CA ASN A 99 14.53 -5.79 -14.73
C ASN A 99 13.34 -5.59 -15.67
N LEU A 100 12.13 -5.40 -15.13
CA LEU A 100 10.93 -5.06 -15.91
C LEU A 100 10.92 -3.61 -16.40
N GLY A 101 11.90 -2.78 -16.01
CA GLY A 101 11.97 -1.37 -16.39
C GLY A 101 10.88 -0.50 -15.75
N LEU A 102 10.22 -0.99 -14.69
CA LEU A 102 9.06 -0.35 -14.07
C LEU A 102 9.45 0.65 -12.96
N LEU A 103 10.75 0.82 -12.69
CA LEU A 103 11.23 1.70 -11.63
C LEU A 103 10.68 3.13 -11.81
N ASN A 104 10.21 3.72 -10.72
CA ASN A 104 9.56 5.03 -10.68
C ASN A 104 8.20 5.15 -11.40
N THR A 105 7.52 4.03 -11.70
CA THR A 105 6.17 4.05 -12.28
C THR A 105 5.13 3.50 -11.30
N ALA A 106 3.86 3.85 -11.49
CA ALA A 106 2.74 3.32 -10.70
C ALA A 106 2.71 1.77 -10.71
N TRP A 107 3.15 1.17 -11.82
CA TRP A 107 3.19 -0.27 -12.02
C TRP A 107 4.20 -0.98 -11.13
N ALA A 108 5.28 -0.33 -10.71
CA ALA A 108 6.21 -0.90 -9.73
C ALA A 108 5.56 -1.15 -8.36
N LEU A 109 4.49 -0.40 -8.03
CA LEU A 109 3.74 -0.59 -6.79
C LEU A 109 2.56 -1.55 -6.99
N VAL A 110 1.88 -1.44 -8.14
CA VAL A 110 0.69 -2.23 -8.45
C VAL A 110 1.03 -3.70 -8.74
N LEU A 111 2.05 -4.00 -9.55
CA LEU A 111 2.31 -5.38 -9.98
C LEU A 111 2.75 -6.32 -8.85
N PRO A 112 3.67 -5.94 -7.94
CA PRO A 112 4.06 -6.81 -6.83
C PRO A 112 2.94 -6.97 -5.79
N GLY A 113 2.13 -5.92 -5.59
CA GLY A 113 0.97 -5.95 -4.68
C GLY A 113 -0.28 -6.60 -5.26
N ALA A 114 -0.37 -6.71 -6.59
CA ALA A 114 -1.55 -7.24 -7.28
C ALA A 114 -1.81 -8.72 -6.94
N VAL A 115 -0.76 -9.52 -6.80
CA VAL A 115 -0.86 -10.97 -6.59
C VAL A 115 -0.25 -11.32 -5.25
N SER A 116 -0.93 -10.93 -4.18
CA SER A 116 -0.59 -11.43 -2.84
C SER A 116 -1.31 -12.74 -2.61
N THR A 117 -0.54 -13.83 -2.61
CA THR A 117 -1.01 -15.17 -2.22
C THR A 117 -1.60 -15.20 -0.80
N TYR A 118 -1.25 -14.23 0.06
CA TYR A 118 -1.75 -14.19 1.44
C TYR A 118 -3.25 -13.86 1.53
N TYR A 119 -3.82 -13.19 0.52
CA TYR A 119 -5.24 -12.82 0.49
C TYR A 119 -6.05 -13.62 -0.55
N ILE A 120 -5.43 -14.62 -1.18
CA ILE A 120 -6.06 -15.58 -2.09
C ILE A 120 -6.42 -16.85 -1.32
#